data_AF-A0A0A6S767-F1
#
_entry.id   AF-A0A0A6S767-F1
#
_cell.length_a   1.000
_cell.length_b   1.000
_cell.length_c   1.000
_cell.angle_alpha   90.00
_cell.angle_beta   90.00
_cell.angle_gamma   90.00
#
_symmetry.space_group_name_H-M   'P 1'
#
loop_
_entity.id
_entity.type
_entity.pdbx_description
1 polymer ?
#
loop_
_entity_poly.entity_id
_entity_poly.type
_entity_poly.pdbx_seq_one_letter_code
_entity_poly.pdbx_strand_id
1 'polypeptide(L)' 'MTPLIEGGDVVEPLRERVLGRVVAVDVFKPNVLEPVVSRGTLLDEDWAPRLEQAGIERVMVRSAIY' A
#
# COMPACT_ATOMS: atom_id res chain seq x y z
N MET A 1 3.46 5.34 2.42
CA MET A 1 4.49 4.36 2.05
C MET A 1 4.60 4.28 0.55
N THR A 2 5.84 4.18 0.09
CA THR A 2 6.25 4.07 -1.32
C THR A 2 7.32 2.97 -1.39
N PRO A 3 7.50 2.31 -2.53
CA PRO A 3 8.66 1.44 -2.73
C PRO A 3 9.96 2.21 -2.47
N LEU A 4 10.99 1.50 -1.99
CA LEU A 4 12.35 2.04 -1.87
C LEU A 4 13.08 1.76 -3.17
N ILE A 5 13.55 2.82 -3.82
CA ILE A 5 14.31 2.76 -5.07
C ILE A 5 15.66 3.42 -4.80
N GLU A 6 16.75 2.70 -5.02
CA GLU A 6 18.12 3.21 -4.88
C GLU A 6 18.88 2.94 -6.17
N GLY A 7 19.56 3.94 -6.73
CA GLY A 7 20.39 3.77 -7.93
C GLY A 7 19.64 3.37 -9.21
N GLY A 8 18.30 3.39 -9.22
CA GLY A 8 17.47 2.95 -10.34
C GLY A 8 16.93 1.52 -10.18
N ASP A 9 17.37 0.79 -9.16
CA ASP A 9 16.87 -0.53 -8.82
C ASP A 9 15.88 -0.46 -7.64
N VAL A 10 14.85 -1.30 -7.69
CA VAL A 10 13.88 -1.42 -6.59
C VAL A 10 14.51 -2.29 -5.51
N VAL A 11 14.87 -1.67 -4.38
CA VAL A 11 15.50 -2.34 -3.24
C VAL A 11 14.46 -2.99 -2.33
N GLU A 12 13.37 -2.27 -2.04
CA GLU A 12 12.23 -2.81 -1.30
C GLU A 12 10.92 -2.49 -2.03
N PRO A 13 10.20 -3.50 -2.55
CA PRO A 13 8.93 -3.30 -3.23
C PRO A 13 7.84 -2.90 -2.25
N LEU A 14 6.77 -2.28 -2.76
CA LEU A 14 5.68 -1.79 -1.93
C LEU A 14 5.08 -2.92 -1.07
N ARG A 15 4.90 -4.13 -1.65
CA ARG A 15 4.32 -5.29 -0.96
C ARG A 15 5.02 -5.64 0.35
N GLU A 16 6.34 -5.54 0.40
CA GLU A 16 7.15 -5.90 1.57
C GLU A 16 7.06 -4.81 2.64
N ARG A 17 7.01 -3.54 2.22
CA ARG A 17 6.95 -2.41 3.15
C ARG A 17 5.59 -2.25 3.82
N VAL A 18 4.50 -2.59 3.10
CA VAL A 18 3.13 -2.42 3.60
C VAL A 18 2.60 -3.62 4.38
N LEU A 19 3.25 -4.78 4.31
CA LEU A 19 2.84 -5.97 5.06
C LEU A 19 2.80 -5.70 6.57
N GLY A 20 1.72 -6.13 7.22
CA GLY A 20 1.49 -5.93 8.65
C GLY A 20 1.11 -4.50 9.03
N ARG A 21 0.90 -3.60 8.07
CA ARG A 21 0.49 -2.21 8.32
C ARG A 21 -1.02 -2.04 8.17
N VAL A 22 -1.56 -1.04 8.86
CA VAL A 22 -2.99 -0.69 8.77
C VAL A 22 -3.17 0.54 7.89
N VAL A 23 -4.11 0.47 6.95
CA VAL A 23 -4.42 1.58 6.03
C VAL A 23 -4.94 2.80 6.81
N ALA A 24 -4.34 3.96 6.57
CA ALA A 24 -4.69 5.21 7.27
C ALA A 24 -5.88 5.95 6.63
N VAL A 25 -6.04 5.85 5.31
CA VAL A 25 -7.15 6.44 4.55
C VAL A 25 -7.55 5.51 3.42
N ASP A 26 -8.80 5.62 2.97
CA ASP A 26 -9.30 4.87 1.82
C ASP A 26 -8.40 5.10 0.58
N VAL A 27 -8.03 4.01 -0.08
CA VAL A 27 -7.18 4.04 -1.27
C VAL A 27 -8.07 3.84 -2.50
N PHE A 28 -8.04 4.80 -3.41
CA PHE A 28 -8.83 4.78 -4.63
C PHE A 28 -7.94 4.64 -5.87
N LYS A 29 -8.53 4.08 -6.93
CA LYS A 29 -7.99 4.21 -8.28
C LYS A 29 -8.62 5.42 -8.99
N PRO A 30 -7.93 5.98 -9.99
CA PRO A 30 -8.56 6.94 -10.90
C PRO A 30 -9.86 6.37 -11.47
N ASN A 31 -10.91 7.18 -11.51
CA ASN A 31 -12.21 6.84 -12.10
C ASN A 31 -12.99 5.69 -11.42
N VAL A 32 -12.66 5.34 -10.18
CA VAL A 32 -13.43 4.35 -9.39
C VAL A 32 -14.10 5.06 -8.21
N LEU A 33 -15.40 4.81 -8.04
CA LEU A 33 -16.19 5.38 -6.94
C LEU A 33 -16.00 4.61 -5.62
N GLU A 34 -15.62 3.33 -5.71
CA GLU A 34 -15.38 2.46 -4.57
C GLU A 34 -13.88 2.37 -4.24
N PRO A 35 -13.51 2.34 -2.95
CA PRO A 35 -12.12 2.19 -2.56
C PRO A 35 -11.61 0.79 -2.87
N VAL A 36 -10.36 0.69 -3.34
CA VAL A 36 -9.64 -0.59 -3.52
C VAL A 36 -9.38 -1.26 -2.18
N VAL A 37 -9.01 -0.45 -1.19
CA VAL A 37 -8.88 -0.86 0.20
C VAL A 37 -9.37 0.27 1.10
N SER A 38 -10.20 -0.09 2.06
CA SER A 38 -10.77 0.87 3.02
C SER A 38 -9.79 1.15 4.15
N ARG A 39 -9.92 2.32 4.76
CA ARG A 39 -9.24 2.74 5.98
C ARG A 39 -9.48 1.72 7.10
N GLY A 40 -8.44 1.46 7.88
CA GLY A 40 -8.51 0.52 9.00
C GLY A 40 -8.29 -0.93 8.60
N THR A 41 -8.13 -1.23 7.31
CA THR A 41 -7.78 -2.58 6.84
C THR A 41 -6.34 -2.91 7.20
N LEU A 42 -6.13 -4.09 7.79
CA LEU A 42 -4.80 -4.67 7.97
C LEU A 42 -4.33 -5.26 6.64
N LEU A 43 -3.14 -4.87 6.20
CA LEU A 43 -2.53 -5.38 4.99
C LEU A 43 -1.75 -6.65 5.31
N ASP A 44 -2.34 -7.79 5.01
CA ASP A 44 -1.75 -9.12 5.13
C ASP A 44 -1.12 -9.60 3.81
N GLU A 45 -0.71 -10.86 3.77
CA GLU A 45 -0.04 -11.50 2.63
C GLU A 45 -0.93 -11.56 1.38
N ASP A 46 -2.26 -11.49 1.52
CA ASP A 46 -3.21 -11.48 0.42
C ASP A 46 -3.45 -10.06 -0.12
N TRP A 47 -3.39 -9.05 0.76
CA TRP A 47 -3.59 -7.65 0.37
C TRP A 47 -2.43 -7.07 -0.42
N ALA A 48 -1.20 -7.40 -0.05
CA ALA A 48 0.00 -6.89 -0.70
C ALA A 48 0.02 -7.16 -2.23
N PRO A 49 -0.19 -8.40 -2.73
CA PRO A 49 -0.26 -8.68 -4.16
C PRO A 49 -1.51 -8.07 -4.82
N ARG A 50 -2.64 -7.95 -4.11
CA ARG A 50 -3.84 -7.27 -4.64
C ARG A 50 -3.57 -5.80 -4.93
N LEU A 51 -2.81 -5.12 -4.08
CA LEU A 51 -2.44 -3.71 -4.28
C LEU A 51 -1.47 -3.54 -5.46
N GLU A 52 -0.50 -4.45 -5.62
CA GLU A 52 0.39 -4.45 -6.79
C GLU A 52 -0.36 -4.71 -8.10
N GLN A 53 -1.21 -5.75 -8.15
CA GLN A 53 -2.07 -6.04 -9.30
C GLN A 53 -3.05 -4.90 -9.60
N ALA A 54 -3.45 -4.17 -8.55
CA ALA A 54 -4.28 -3.01 -8.67
C ALA A 54 -3.53 -1.79 -9.26
N GLY A 55 -2.21 -1.84 -9.41
CA GLY A 55 -1.40 -0.72 -9.88
C GLY A 55 -1.29 0.40 -8.85
N ILE A 56 -1.44 0.08 -7.56
CA ILE A 56 -1.28 1.06 -6.49
C ILE A 56 0.20 1.19 -6.17
N GLU A 57 0.78 2.37 -6.44
CA GLU A 57 2.20 2.63 -6.19
C GLU A 57 2.47 3.19 -4.79
N ARG A 58 1.44 3.77 -4.15
CA ARG A 58 1.56 4.46 -2.87
C ARG A 58 0.34 4.24 -1.99
N VAL A 59 0.57 3.96 -0.71
CA VAL A 59 -0.48 3.73 0.30
C VAL A 59 -0.16 4.51 1.55
N MET A 60 -1.11 5.27 2.10
CA MET A 60 -0.93 5.87 3.43
C MET A 60 -1.30 4.84 4.49
N VAL A 61 -0.34 4.58 5.39
CA VAL A 61 -0.50 3.60 6.49
C VAL A 61 -0.33 4.28 7.83
N ARG A 62 -0.89 3.69 8.87
CA ARG A 62 -0.69 4.12 10.25
C ARG A 62 0.76 3.88 10.68
N SER A 63 1.34 4.89 11.29
CA SER A 63 2.62 4.79 11.98
C SER A 63 2.39 4.29 13.42
N ALA A 64 3.36 3.55 13.95
CA ALA A 64 3.39 3.19 15.37
C ALA A 64 3.89 4.34 16.26
N ILE A 65 4.49 5.36 15.64
CA ILE A 65 5.02 6.57 16.28
C ILE A 65 4.07 7.72 15.94
N TYR A 66 3.60 8.44 16.96
CA TYR A 66 2.66 9.56 16.87
C TYR A 66 3.36 10.91 17.01
#